data_AF-A0A938R4B0-F1
#
_entry.id   AF-A0A938R4B0-F1
#
_cell.length_a   1.000
_cell.length_b   1.000
_cell.length_c   1.000
_cell.angle_alpha   90.00
_cell.angle_beta   90.00
_cell.angle_gamma   90.00
#
_symmetry.space_group_name_H-M   'P 1'
#
loop_
_entity.id
_entity.type
_entity.pdbx_description
1 polymer ?
#
loop_
_entity_poly.entity_id
_entity_poly.type
_entity_poly.pdbx_seq_one_letter_code
_entity_poly.pdbx_strand_id
1 'polypeptide(L)'
;MIDYKAIPDEDLFVMCCEGDEGAWEYTYNYILAICRWKTWNLKAEAKEMAQQVTLHLMENAIKKVKERTKFRNFVTKMTINKIKDSFKSKWRKRVPIDKVYVDEDGEEFSQEIADPLPSHEKVLIDLEIVSVVDAAILKLPAPCRVIVREYLNFKMGLYQDYRELSRVLKMKIPTISSMARRCLNKLIALKEIRELMVD
;
A
#
# COMPACT_ATOMS: atom_id res chain seq x y z
N MET A 1 12.15 -14.66 -44.58
CA MET A 1 11.52 -14.26 -43.30
C MET A 1 12.58 -14.38 -42.23
N ILE A 2 12.82 -13.32 -41.44
CA ILE A 2 13.84 -13.32 -40.40
C ILE A 2 13.38 -14.23 -39.25
N ASP A 3 14.24 -15.15 -38.81
CA ASP A 3 13.98 -15.94 -37.59
C ASP A 3 14.43 -15.18 -36.35
N TYR A 4 13.53 -14.36 -35.81
CA TYR A 4 13.76 -13.58 -34.60
C TYR A 4 14.08 -14.42 -33.36
N LYS A 5 13.83 -15.74 -33.37
CA LYS A 5 14.20 -16.63 -32.27
C LYS A 5 15.70 -16.90 -32.23
N ALA A 6 16.36 -16.95 -33.39
CA ALA A 6 17.78 -17.20 -33.52
C ALA A 6 18.65 -15.93 -33.32
N ILE A 7 18.03 -14.74 -33.31
CA ILE A 7 18.73 -13.47 -33.12
C ILE A 7 19.27 -13.36 -31.68
N PRO A 8 20.54 -12.97 -31.47
CA PRO A 8 21.09 -12.67 -30.15
C PRO A 8 20.26 -11.64 -29.37
N ASP A 9 20.25 -11.75 -28.04
CA ASP A 9 19.48 -10.85 -27.17
C ASP A 9 19.83 -9.36 -27.37
N GLU A 10 21.11 -9.06 -27.64
CA GLU A 10 21.57 -7.69 -27.87
C GLU A 10 21.05 -7.10 -29.17
N ASP A 11 21.09 -7.87 -30.26
CA ASP A 11 20.59 -7.43 -31.57
C ASP A 11 19.06 -7.29 -31.54
N LEU A 12 18.35 -8.21 -30.88
CA LEU A 12 16.90 -8.10 -30.70
C LEU A 12 16.53 -6.85 -29.89
N PHE A 13 17.31 -6.50 -28.87
CA PHE A 13 17.12 -5.26 -28.11
C PHE A 13 17.28 -4.03 -29.00
N VAL A 14 18.34 -3.99 -29.82
CA VAL A 14 18.60 -2.87 -30.74
C VAL A 14 17.45 -2.71 -31.74
N MET A 15 17.01 -3.80 -32.37
CA MET A 15 15.88 -3.79 -33.32
C MET A 15 14.59 -3.26 -32.66
N CYS A 16 14.30 -3.66 -31.42
CA CYS A 16 13.16 -3.12 -30.68
C CYS A 16 13.31 -1.62 -30.38
N CYS A 17 14.52 -1.15 -30.04
CA CYS A 17 14.78 0.28 -29.83
C CYS A 17 14.65 1.11 -31.11
N GLU A 18 14.97 0.53 -32.26
CA GLU A 18 14.85 1.15 -33.59
C GLU A 18 13.40 1.13 -34.13
N GLY A 19 12.49 0.44 -33.44
CA GLY A 19 11.09 0.38 -33.82
C GLY A 19 10.76 -0.68 -34.87
N ASP A 20 11.62 -1.69 -35.03
CA ASP A 20 11.38 -2.80 -35.97
C ASP A 20 10.11 -3.58 -35.58
N GLU A 21 9.14 -3.61 -36.50
CA GLU A 21 7.83 -4.22 -36.27
C GLU A 21 7.93 -5.73 -36.03
N GLY A 22 8.83 -6.42 -36.71
CA GLY A 22 9.01 -7.87 -36.58
C GLY A 22 9.64 -8.26 -35.25
N ALA A 23 10.59 -7.47 -34.76
CA ALA A 23 11.18 -7.63 -33.43
C ALA A 23 10.14 -7.41 -32.32
N TRP A 24 9.26 -6.42 -32.49
CA TRP A 24 8.15 -6.18 -31.56
C TRP A 24 7.09 -7.29 -31.61
N GLU A 25 6.75 -7.78 -32.79
CA GLU A 25 5.83 -8.91 -32.96
C GLU A 25 6.39 -10.18 -32.29
N TYR A 26 7.67 -10.48 -32.52
CA TYR A 26 8.35 -11.59 -31.86
C TYR A 26 8.33 -11.42 -30.33
N THR A 27 8.69 -10.24 -29.83
CA THR A 27 8.76 -9.95 -28.40
C THR A 27 7.37 -10.07 -27.74
N TYR A 28 6.32 -9.57 -28.40
CA TYR A 28 4.94 -9.75 -27.96
C TYR A 28 4.56 -11.23 -27.88
N ASN A 29 4.85 -12.02 -28.92
CA ASN A 29 4.56 -13.45 -28.95
C ASN A 29 5.35 -14.21 -27.87
N TYR A 30 6.59 -13.81 -27.60
CA TYR A 30 7.41 -14.33 -26.52
C TYR A 30 6.78 -14.05 -25.14
N ILE A 31 6.35 -12.81 -24.88
CA ILE A 31 5.63 -12.41 -23.67
C ILE A 31 4.32 -13.22 -23.53
N LEU A 32 3.56 -13.35 -24.62
CA LEU A 32 2.30 -14.08 -24.64
C LEU A 32 2.49 -15.56 -24.29
N ALA A 33 3.57 -16.19 -24.76
CA ALA A 33 3.91 -17.56 -24.38
C ALA A 33 4.17 -17.69 -22.87
N ILE A 34 4.88 -16.74 -22.27
CA ILE A 34 5.14 -16.69 -20.82
C ILE A 34 3.82 -16.52 -20.05
N CYS A 35 2.96 -15.59 -20.48
CA CYS A 35 1.65 -15.38 -19.88
C CYS A 35 0.82 -16.67 -19.92
N ARG A 36 0.69 -17.31 -21.09
CA ARG A 36 -0.05 -18.58 -21.25
C ARG A 36 0.47 -19.70 -20.35
N TRP A 37 1.78 -19.81 -20.17
CA TRP A 37 2.37 -20.83 -19.30
C TRP A 37 2.10 -20.55 -17.81
N LYS A 38 2.04 -19.28 -17.41
CA LYS A 38 1.89 -18.88 -16.00
C LYS A 38 0.46 -18.64 -15.53
N THR A 39 -0.49 -18.26 -16.40
CA THR A 39 -1.88 -17.93 -16.03
C THR A 39 -2.83 -19.12 -16.19
N TRP A 40 -2.47 -20.29 -15.67
CA TRP A 40 -3.21 -21.57 -15.78
C TRP A 40 -4.75 -21.37 -15.90
N ASN A 41 -5.32 -21.75 -17.06
CA ASN A 41 -6.74 -21.67 -17.42
C ASN A 41 -7.41 -20.31 -17.69
N LEU A 42 -6.68 -19.19 -17.81
CA LEU A 42 -7.26 -17.87 -18.12
C LEU A 42 -6.77 -17.32 -19.48
N LYS A 43 -7.23 -17.93 -20.58
CA LYS A 43 -6.78 -17.61 -21.96
C LYS A 43 -7.03 -16.15 -22.37
N ALA A 44 -8.15 -15.56 -21.95
CA ALA A 44 -8.47 -14.15 -22.23
C ALA A 44 -7.52 -13.20 -21.48
N GLU A 45 -7.23 -13.51 -20.22
CA GLU A 45 -6.34 -12.70 -19.39
C GLU A 45 -4.88 -12.74 -19.88
N ALA A 46 -4.44 -13.84 -20.49
CA ALA A 46 -3.08 -13.96 -21.01
C ALA A 46 -2.78 -12.95 -22.14
N LYS A 47 -3.74 -12.69 -23.04
CA LYS A 47 -3.59 -11.71 -24.13
C LYS A 47 -3.54 -10.28 -23.60
N GLU A 48 -4.50 -9.94 -22.73
CA GLU A 48 -4.55 -8.62 -22.11
C GLU A 48 -3.27 -8.33 -21.33
N MET A 49 -2.80 -9.31 -20.56
CA MET A 49 -1.56 -9.19 -19.82
C MET A 49 -0.34 -9.03 -20.73
N ALA A 50 -0.28 -9.77 -21.83
CA ALA A 50 0.80 -9.63 -22.80
C ALA A 50 0.82 -8.23 -23.43
N GLN A 51 -0.33 -7.67 -23.77
CA GLN A 51 -0.45 -6.30 -24.27
C GLN A 51 0.02 -5.28 -23.22
N GLN A 52 -0.46 -5.37 -21.98
CA GLN A 52 -0.06 -4.46 -20.90
C GLN A 52 1.45 -4.50 -20.64
N VAL A 53 2.04 -5.70 -20.63
CA VAL A 53 3.49 -5.88 -20.41
C VAL A 53 4.29 -5.33 -21.60
N THR A 54 3.81 -5.53 -22.83
CA THR A 54 4.48 -5.05 -24.05
C THR A 54 4.45 -3.52 -24.13
N LEU A 55 3.30 -2.89 -23.83
CA LEU A 55 3.20 -1.42 -23.74
C LEU A 55 4.13 -0.86 -22.65
N HIS A 56 4.15 -1.49 -21.48
CA HIS A 56 5.06 -1.09 -20.41
C HIS A 56 6.55 -1.20 -20.82
N LEU A 57 6.88 -2.24 -21.59
CA LEU A 57 8.22 -2.43 -22.15
C LEU A 57 8.57 -1.30 -23.12
N MET A 58 7.72 -1.04 -24.11
CA MET A 58 7.89 0.01 -25.12
C MET A 58 8.07 1.40 -24.50
N GLU A 59 7.15 1.81 -23.63
CA GLU A 59 7.12 3.19 -23.13
C GLU A 59 8.27 3.49 -22.15
N ASN A 60 8.60 2.51 -21.30
CA ASN A 60 9.33 2.77 -20.07
C ASN A 60 10.44 1.77 -19.77
N ALA A 61 10.14 0.46 -19.81
CA ALA A 61 11.05 -0.54 -19.24
C ALA A 61 12.26 -0.84 -20.14
N ILE A 62 12.15 -0.65 -21.45
CA ILE A 62 13.26 -0.88 -22.39
C ILE A 62 14.47 0.00 -22.07
N LYS A 63 14.23 1.24 -21.62
CA LYS A 63 15.27 2.19 -21.19
C LYS A 63 16.02 1.75 -19.92
N LYS A 64 15.48 0.80 -19.17
CA LYS A 64 16.05 0.28 -17.91
C LYS A 64 16.87 -0.99 -18.10
N VAL A 65 16.98 -1.50 -19.32
CA VAL A 65 17.80 -2.69 -19.65
C VAL A 65 19.27 -2.33 -19.48
N LYS A 66 19.91 -2.88 -18.44
CA LYS A 66 21.33 -2.65 -18.15
C LYS A 66 22.27 -3.58 -18.94
N GLU A 67 21.81 -4.80 -19.20
CA GLU A 67 22.60 -5.86 -19.84
C GLU A 67 21.84 -6.36 -21.08
N ARG A 68 22.22 -5.83 -22.25
CA ARG A 68 21.54 -6.07 -23.53
C ARG A 68 21.61 -7.54 -23.95
N THR A 69 22.71 -8.21 -23.63
CA THR A 69 22.93 -9.65 -23.85
C THR A 69 21.99 -10.56 -23.06
N LYS A 70 21.18 -10.00 -22.14
CA LYS A 70 20.17 -10.73 -21.35
C LYS A 70 18.77 -10.14 -21.53
N PHE A 71 18.49 -9.52 -22.67
CA PHE A 71 17.20 -8.89 -22.97
C PHE A 71 15.99 -9.82 -22.76
N ARG A 72 15.99 -11.05 -23.30
CA ARG A 72 14.87 -11.99 -23.13
C ARG A 72 14.69 -12.41 -21.67
N ASN A 73 15.78 -12.51 -20.91
CA ASN A 73 15.71 -12.75 -19.46
C ASN A 73 15.12 -11.55 -18.69
N PHE A 74 15.49 -10.33 -19.07
CA PHE A 74 14.88 -9.11 -18.52
C PHE A 74 13.37 -9.08 -18.77
N VAL A 75 12.95 -9.31 -20.02
CA VAL A 75 11.53 -9.39 -20.41
C VAL A 75 10.83 -10.48 -19.61
N THR A 76 11.43 -11.67 -19.48
CA THR A 76 10.87 -12.77 -18.70
C THR A 76 10.63 -12.39 -17.24
N LYS A 77 11.62 -11.81 -16.57
CA LYS A 77 11.49 -11.38 -15.16
C LYS A 77 10.41 -10.31 -14.99
N MET A 78 10.38 -9.33 -15.90
CA MET A 78 9.39 -8.27 -15.89
C MET A 78 7.97 -8.83 -16.05
N THR A 79 7.75 -9.70 -17.04
CA THR A 79 6.46 -10.35 -17.29
C THR A 79 6.00 -11.16 -16.08
N ILE A 80 6.89 -11.99 -15.50
CA ILE A 80 6.58 -12.81 -14.32
C ILE A 80 6.20 -11.93 -13.11
N ASN A 81 6.91 -10.82 -12.89
CA ASN A 81 6.60 -9.92 -11.79
C ASN A 81 5.23 -9.26 -11.98
N LYS A 82 4.93 -8.79 -13.20
CA LYS A 82 3.62 -8.19 -13.52
C LYS A 82 2.46 -9.18 -13.32
N ILE A 83 2.65 -10.44 -13.74
CA ILE A 83 1.71 -11.53 -13.48
C ILE A 83 1.49 -11.69 -11.97
N LYS A 84 2.56 -11.81 -11.17
CA LYS A 84 2.45 -11.96 -9.71
C LYS A 84 1.70 -10.79 -9.06
N ASP A 85 1.98 -9.56 -9.48
CA ASP A 85 1.32 -8.36 -8.95
C ASP A 85 -0.17 -8.33 -9.29
N SER A 86 -0.55 -8.74 -10.52
CA SER A 86 -1.95 -8.85 -10.89
C SER A 86 -2.71 -9.90 -10.06
N PHE A 87 -2.11 -11.05 -9.77
CA PHE A 87 -2.73 -12.07 -8.93
C PHE A 87 -2.89 -11.59 -7.48
N LYS A 88 -1.88 -10.93 -6.91
CA LYS A 88 -1.99 -10.29 -5.59
C LYS A 88 -3.12 -9.27 -5.55
N SER A 89 -3.29 -8.50 -6.62
CA SER A 89 -4.37 -7.51 -6.71
C SER A 89 -5.75 -8.13 -6.93
N LYS A 90 -5.86 -9.24 -7.65
CA LYS A 90 -7.13 -9.97 -7.88
C LYS A 90 -7.58 -10.78 -6.66
N TRP A 91 -6.64 -11.27 -5.83
CA TRP A 91 -6.96 -11.90 -4.54
C TRP A 91 -7.58 -10.92 -3.53
N ARG A 92 -7.39 -9.61 -3.71
CA ARG A 92 -8.26 -8.59 -3.12
C ARG A 92 -9.59 -8.60 -3.88
N LYS A 93 -10.40 -9.63 -3.65
CA LYS A 93 -11.67 -9.86 -4.33
C LYS A 93 -12.55 -8.61 -4.23
N ARG A 94 -12.98 -8.10 -5.38
CA ARG A 94 -14.15 -7.23 -5.49
C ARG A 94 -15.37 -8.13 -5.39
N VAL A 95 -16.06 -8.09 -4.26
CA VAL A 95 -17.39 -8.71 -4.14
C VAL A 95 -18.38 -7.69 -4.68
N PRO A 96 -19.22 -8.05 -5.67
CA PRO A 96 -20.32 -7.18 -6.10
C PRO A 96 -21.23 -6.90 -4.90
N ILE A 97 -21.49 -5.63 -4.62
CA ILE A 97 -22.31 -5.19 -3.48
C ILE A 97 -23.76 -5.67 -3.64
N ASP A 98 -24.20 -5.80 -4.89
CA ASP A 98 -25.54 -6.20 -5.34
C ASP A 98 -25.75 -7.73 -5.40
N LYS A 99 -24.80 -8.53 -4.91
CA LYS A 99 -24.94 -9.98 -4.93
C LYS A 99 -25.99 -10.43 -3.89
N VAL A 100 -27.11 -10.96 -4.39
CA VAL A 100 -28.13 -11.64 -3.60
C VAL A 100 -27.68 -13.08 -3.33
N TYR A 101 -27.81 -13.51 -2.08
CA TYR A 101 -27.59 -14.87 -1.62
C TYR A 101 -28.94 -15.47 -1.26
N VAL A 102 -29.10 -16.77 -1.48
CA VAL A 102 -30.29 -17.52 -1.08
C VAL A 102 -29.87 -18.49 0.01
N ASP A 103 -30.55 -18.48 1.15
CA ASP A 103 -30.31 -19.44 2.22
C ASP A 103 -30.98 -20.80 1.94
N GLU A 104 -30.86 -21.73 2.89
CA GLU A 104 -31.43 -23.09 2.77
C GLU A 104 -32.97 -23.09 2.83
N ASP A 105 -33.57 -22.03 3.35
CA ASP A 105 -35.02 -21.83 3.48
C ASP A 105 -35.61 -21.06 2.28
N GLY A 106 -34.77 -20.64 1.34
CA GLY A 106 -35.17 -19.93 0.13
C GLY A 106 -35.33 -18.42 0.32
N GLU A 107 -34.88 -17.86 1.44
CA GLU A 107 -34.87 -16.42 1.66
C GLU A 107 -33.69 -15.76 0.94
N GLU A 108 -34.01 -14.72 0.18
CA GLU A 108 -33.02 -13.86 -0.48
C GLU A 108 -32.47 -12.84 0.51
N PHE A 109 -31.17 -12.89 0.79
CA PHE A 109 -30.48 -11.88 1.58
C PHE A 109 -29.37 -11.20 0.77
N SER A 110 -29.25 -9.89 0.92
CA SER A 110 -28.13 -9.12 0.39
C SER A 110 -27.03 -9.00 1.44
N GLN A 111 -25.79 -8.78 1.00
CA GLN A 111 -24.71 -8.53 1.95
C GLN A 111 -24.92 -7.18 2.65
N GLU A 112 -25.37 -7.21 3.90
CA GLU A 112 -25.45 -6.00 4.72
C GLU A 112 -24.05 -5.51 5.08
N ILE A 113 -23.77 -4.24 4.79
CA ILE A 113 -22.53 -3.57 5.20
C ILE A 113 -22.82 -2.89 6.53
N ALA A 114 -22.15 -3.33 7.59
CA ALA A 114 -22.26 -2.69 8.90
C ALA A 114 -21.83 -1.21 8.81
N ASP A 115 -22.58 -0.34 9.48
CA ASP A 115 -22.23 1.08 9.59
C ASP A 115 -20.82 1.21 10.23
N PRO A 116 -19.86 1.89 9.57
CA PRO A 116 -18.53 2.09 10.12
C PRO A 116 -18.49 3.04 11.33
N LEU A 117 -19.60 3.73 11.63
CA LEU A 117 -19.67 4.64 12.77
C LEU A 117 -19.61 3.87 14.10
N PRO A 118 -18.89 4.42 15.10
CA PRO A 118 -18.91 3.86 16.44
C PRO A 118 -20.33 3.91 17.01
N SER A 119 -20.68 2.91 17.82
CA SER A 119 -21.94 2.94 18.58
C SER A 119 -21.98 4.17 19.49
N HIS A 120 -23.19 4.66 19.80
CA HIS A 120 -23.37 5.77 20.74
C HIS A 120 -22.71 5.48 22.10
N GLU A 121 -22.79 4.24 22.56
CA GLU A 121 -22.12 3.77 23.78
C GLU A 121 -20.60 3.94 23.68
N LYS A 122 -20.00 3.53 22.56
CA LYS A 122 -18.55 3.70 22.33
C LYS A 122 -18.15 5.18 22.30
N VAL A 123 -18.96 6.03 21.66
CA VAL A 123 -18.70 7.49 21.66
C VAL A 123 -18.73 8.06 23.08
N LEU A 124 -19.68 7.64 23.92
CA LEU A 124 -19.75 8.07 25.31
C LEU A 124 -18.53 7.62 26.12
N ILE A 125 -18.12 6.35 25.98
CA ILE A 125 -16.91 5.83 26.63
C ILE A 125 -15.67 6.60 26.18
N ASP A 126 -15.52 6.85 24.88
CA ASP A 126 -14.38 7.60 24.34
C ASP A 126 -14.33 9.03 24.91
N LEU A 127 -15.49 9.70 25.07
CA LEU A 127 -15.57 11.03 25.70
C LEU A 127 -15.18 11.01 27.18
N GLU A 128 -15.59 9.98 27.92
CA GLU A 128 -15.19 9.79 29.32
C GLU A 128 -13.68 9.59 29.44
N ILE A 129 -13.10 8.74 28.60
CA ILE A 129 -11.65 8.50 28.55
C ILE A 129 -10.90 9.81 28.27
N VAL A 130 -11.35 10.60 27.29
CA VAL A 130 -10.73 11.89 26.97
C VAL A 130 -10.75 12.84 28.18
N SER A 131 -11.89 12.92 28.89
CA SER A 131 -12.03 13.74 30.09
C SER A 131 -11.04 13.34 31.20
N VAL A 132 -10.87 12.03 31.44
CA VAL A 132 -9.90 11.52 32.43
C VAL A 132 -8.47 11.85 32.01
N VAL A 133 -8.13 11.67 30.73
CA VAL A 133 -6.80 12.00 30.19
C VAL A 133 -6.50 13.48 30.32
N ASP A 134 -7.45 14.36 30.00
CA ASP A 134 -7.28 15.80 30.13
C ASP A 134 -7.04 16.23 31.59
N ALA A 135 -7.81 15.67 32.53
CA ALA A 135 -7.61 15.91 33.95
C ALA A 135 -6.22 15.43 34.43
N ALA A 136 -5.75 14.29 33.93
CA ALA A 136 -4.42 13.76 34.24
C ALA A 136 -3.29 14.62 33.66
N ILE A 137 -3.45 15.15 32.43
CA ILE A 137 -2.48 16.07 31.81
C ILE A 137 -2.33 17.34 32.65
N LEU A 138 -3.42 17.85 33.25
CA LEU A 138 -3.35 19.02 34.13
C LEU A 138 -2.51 18.78 35.39
N LYS A 139 -2.42 17.54 35.89
CA LYS A 139 -1.58 17.17 37.04
C LYS A 139 -0.09 17.12 36.73
N LEU A 140 0.30 17.12 35.45
CA LEU A 140 1.71 17.15 35.06
C LEU A 140 2.35 18.51 35.36
N PRO A 141 3.68 18.54 35.65
CA PRO A 141 4.44 19.79 35.71
C PRO A 141 4.29 20.61 34.42
N ALA A 142 4.23 21.93 34.54
CA ALA A 142 4.01 22.87 33.44
C ALA A 142 4.77 22.54 32.13
N PRO A 143 6.10 22.26 32.12
CA PRO A 143 6.79 21.92 30.89
C PRO A 143 6.31 20.60 30.27
N CYS A 144 5.98 19.59 31.09
CA CYS A 144 5.48 18.31 30.59
C CYS A 144 4.05 18.41 30.08
N ARG A 145 3.21 19.25 30.70
CA ARG A 145 1.83 19.49 30.25
C ARG A 145 1.78 19.99 28.80
N VAL A 146 2.58 21.02 28.50
CA VAL A 146 2.66 21.60 27.15
C VAL A 146 3.19 20.55 26.16
N ILE A 147 4.30 19.89 26.49
CA ILE A 147 4.91 18.90 25.60
C ILE A 147 3.93 17.76 25.27
N VAL A 148 3.22 17.22 26.28
CA VAL A 148 2.26 16.13 26.07
C VAL A 148 1.09 16.59 25.22
N ARG A 149 0.49 17.75 25.52
CA ARG A 149 -0.64 18.28 24.75
C ARG A 149 -0.29 18.48 23.28
N GLU A 150 0.82 19.16 22.99
CA GLU A 150 1.24 19.40 21.61
C GLU A 150 1.64 18.11 20.89
N TYR A 151 2.22 17.15 21.61
CA TYR A 151 2.55 15.85 21.04
C TYR A 151 1.29 15.03 20.72
N LEU A 152 0.23 15.10 21.52
CA LEU A 152 -1.06 14.47 21.20
C LEU A 152 -1.72 15.14 20.00
N ASN A 153 -1.72 16.48 19.94
CA ASN A 153 -2.21 17.23 18.78
C ASN A 153 -1.50 16.80 17.47
N PHE A 154 -0.17 16.63 17.53
CA PHE A 154 0.60 16.07 16.41
C PHE A 154 0.09 14.68 16.01
N LYS A 155 -0.14 13.78 16.97
CA LYS A 155 -0.64 12.42 16.69
C LYS A 155 -2.06 12.39 16.13
N MET A 156 -2.88 13.38 16.45
CA MET A 156 -4.21 13.57 15.86
C MET A 156 -4.18 14.25 14.48
N GLY A 157 -2.99 14.60 13.96
CA GLY A 157 -2.84 15.20 12.64
C GLY A 157 -3.09 16.71 12.58
N LEU A 158 -3.13 17.40 13.73
CA LEU A 158 -3.28 18.87 13.79
C LEU A 158 -2.01 19.63 13.36
N TYR A 159 -0.89 18.91 13.19
CA TYR A 159 0.35 19.44 12.64
C TYR A 159 0.78 18.63 11.42
N GLN A 160 1.28 19.30 10.40
CA GLN A 160 1.67 18.69 9.12
C GLN A 160 2.90 17.80 9.27
N ASP A 161 3.90 18.23 10.05
CA ASP A 161 5.14 17.48 10.26
C ASP A 161 5.83 17.81 11.61
N TYR A 162 6.92 17.08 11.90
CA TYR A 162 7.75 17.31 13.10
C TYR A 162 8.45 18.69 13.13
N ARG A 163 8.61 19.37 11.98
CA ARG A 163 9.21 20.71 11.94
C ARG A 163 8.24 21.75 12.47
N GLU A 164 6.96 21.61 12.15
CA GLU A 164 5.91 22.45 12.72
C GLU A 164 5.84 22.27 14.25
N LEU A 165 5.77 21.02 14.73
CA LEU A 165 5.81 20.72 16.16
C LEU A 165 7.07 21.28 16.85
N SER A 166 8.22 21.20 16.18
CA SER A 166 9.50 21.77 16.65
C SER A 166 9.44 23.29 16.82
N ARG A 167 8.79 24.01 15.91
CA ARG A 167 8.60 25.46 16.01
C ARG A 167 7.66 25.82 17.16
N VAL A 168 6.55 25.11 17.31
CA VAL A 168 5.57 25.31 18.40
C VAL A 168 6.22 25.08 19.76
N LEU A 169 6.92 23.95 19.93
CA LEU A 169 7.59 23.61 21.20
C LEU A 169 8.89 24.38 21.44
N LYS A 170 9.43 25.07 20.43
CA LYS A 170 10.76 25.71 20.46
C LYS A 170 11.87 24.74 20.86
N MET A 171 11.81 23.51 20.36
CA MET A 171 12.76 22.43 20.66
C MET A 171 13.29 21.79 19.37
N LYS A 172 14.53 21.32 19.37
CA LYS A 172 15.07 20.55 18.24
C LYS A 172 14.35 19.20 18.12
N ILE A 173 14.12 18.72 16.90
CA ILE A 173 13.38 17.47 16.61
C ILE A 173 13.87 16.27 17.44
N PRO A 174 15.19 15.99 17.57
CA PRO A 174 15.66 14.86 18.40
C PRO A 174 15.30 15.00 19.88
N THR A 175 15.22 16.23 20.38
CA THR A 175 14.86 16.55 21.77
C THR A 175 13.38 16.30 22.03
N ILE A 176 12.51 16.56 21.05
CA ILE A 176 11.05 16.39 21.18
C ILE A 176 10.72 14.93 21.52
N SER A 177 11.28 13.96 20.79
CA SER A 177 11.01 12.53 21.02
C SER A 177 11.44 12.08 22.41
N SER A 178 12.63 12.51 22.86
CA SER A 178 13.15 12.16 24.21
C SER A 178 12.29 12.79 25.32
N MET A 179 11.93 14.06 25.16
CA MET A 179 11.13 14.80 26.14
C MET A 179 9.68 14.32 26.19
N ALA A 180 9.05 14.08 25.03
CA ALA A 180 7.72 13.51 24.95
C ALA A 180 7.67 12.15 25.65
N ARG A 181 8.64 11.26 25.39
CA ARG A 181 8.73 9.97 26.10
C ARG A 181 8.83 10.15 27.62
N ARG A 182 9.70 11.03 28.10
CA ARG A 182 9.86 11.30 29.54
C ARG A 182 8.58 11.83 30.18
N CYS A 183 7.88 12.74 29.51
CA CYS A 183 6.65 13.32 30.04
C CYS A 183 5.45 12.38 29.92
N LEU A 184 5.36 11.57 28.86
CA LEU A 184 4.35 10.50 28.74
C LEU A 184 4.55 9.42 29.82
N ASN A 185 5.80 9.04 30.14
CA ASN A 185 6.06 8.12 31.24
C ASN A 185 5.55 8.67 32.59
N LYS A 186 5.61 9.99 32.79
CA LYS A 186 5.03 10.62 33.99
C LYS A 186 3.50 10.58 33.97
N LEU A 187 2.89 10.76 32.80
CA LEU A 187 1.43 10.65 32.63
C LEU A 187 0.96 9.22 32.96
N ILE A 188 1.63 8.20 32.40
CA ILE A 188 1.32 6.77 32.62
C ILE A 188 1.60 6.34 34.08
N ALA A 189 2.44 7.09 34.81
CA ALA A 189 2.66 6.82 36.23
C ALA A 189 1.49 7.30 37.12
N LEU A 190 0.58 8.14 36.60
CA LEU A 190 -0.59 8.60 37.36
C LEU A 190 -1.61 7.47 37.52
N LYS A 191 -2.20 7.38 38.70
CA LYS A 191 -3.11 6.30 39.09
C LYS A 191 -4.32 6.22 38.15
N GLU A 192 -4.90 7.36 37.80
CA GLU A 192 -6.12 7.42 36.97
C GLU A 192 -5.87 6.89 35.55
N ILE A 193 -4.66 7.12 35.01
CA ILE A 193 -4.25 6.60 33.70
C ILE A 193 -3.97 5.11 33.77
N ARG A 194 -3.40 4.62 34.88
CA ARG A 194 -3.16 3.19 35.06
C ARG A 194 -4.46 2.39 35.16
N GLU A 195 -5.46 2.94 35.84
CA GLU A 195 -6.78 2.31 35.96
C GLU A 195 -7.42 2.12 34.58
N LEU A 196 -7.29 3.10 33.67
CA LEU A 196 -7.74 2.99 32.27
C LEU A 196 -6.97 1.96 31.41
N MET A 197 -5.81 1.47 31.86
CA MET A 197 -4.97 0.54 31.09
C MET A 197 -5.11 -0.92 31.53
N VAL A 198 -5.85 -1.19 32.60
CA VAL A 198 -6.00 -2.53 33.21
C VAL A 198 -7.27 -3.25 32.74
N ASP A 199 -8.18 -2.51 32.09
CA ASP A 199 -9.33 -3.05 31.35
C ASP A 199 -9.00 -3.25 29.85
#